data_AF-A0AAV8XB31-F1
#
_entry.id   AF-A0AAV8XB31-F1
#
_cell.length_a   1.000
_cell.length_b   1.000
_cell.length_c   1.000
_cell.angle_alpha   90.00
_cell.angle_beta   90.00
_cell.angle_gamma   90.00
#
_symmetry.space_group_name_H-M   'P 1'
#
loop_
_entity.id
_entity.type
_entity.pdbx_description
1 polymer ?
#
loop_
_entity_poly.entity_id
_entity_poly.type
_entity_poly.pdbx_seq_one_letter_code
_entity_poly.pdbx_strand_id
1 'polypeptide(L)'
;MRPFPKRQVMNNYENKVFNYRLSRARQTVECAFGILAARFRVYRRPFECKVDTVDHIVKATCVLHNFLSRKHNITEDDDENDQHNSFDTQLISLAANRTRSANEAFLIRENFKKYFNSQLGSVSWQQSAVQRGHF
;
A
#
# COMPACT_ATOMS: atom_id res chain seq x y z
N MET A 1 -5.37 7.79 5.77
CA MET A 1 -4.78 8.50 6.92
C MET A 1 -3.74 9.52 6.48
N ARG A 2 -3.71 10.73 7.06
CA ARG A 2 -2.78 11.80 6.64
C ARG A 2 -1.42 11.66 7.36
N PRO A 3 -0.28 11.73 6.64
CA PRO A 3 1.04 11.75 7.28
C PRO A 3 1.25 12.99 8.15
N PHE A 4 2.24 12.96 9.04
CA PHE A 4 2.72 14.17 9.72
C PHE A 4 3.33 15.14 8.69
N PRO A 5 3.02 16.45 8.79
CA PRO A 5 3.59 17.46 7.91
C PRO A 5 5.10 17.58 8.10
N LYS A 6 5.83 17.96 7.04
CA LYS A 6 7.30 18.04 7.02
C LYS A 6 7.90 18.73 8.25
N ARG A 7 7.34 19.88 8.66
CA ARG A 7 7.79 20.64 9.85
C ARG A 7 7.75 19.83 11.15
N GLN A 8 6.76 18.95 11.33
CA GLN A 8 6.64 18.08 12.50
C GLN A 8 7.53 16.84 12.42
N VAL A 9 8.11 16.55 11.26
CA VAL A 9 8.92 15.34 11.00
C VAL A 9 10.42 15.64 11.08
N MET A 10 10.86 16.85 10.70
CA MET A 10 12.29 17.20 10.56
C MET A 10 13.15 16.78 11.77
N ASN A 11 12.70 17.11 12.99
CA ASN A 11 13.43 16.84 14.23
C ASN A 11 12.71 15.81 15.13
N ASN A 12 11.79 15.01 14.58
CA ASN A 12 11.06 14.00 15.35
C ASN A 12 11.18 12.64 14.68
N TYR A 13 11.97 11.76 15.29
CA TYR A 13 12.22 10.41 14.80
C TYR A 13 10.95 9.55 14.78
N GLU A 14 10.11 9.62 15.81
CA GLU A 14 8.88 8.83 15.88
C GLU A 14 7.91 9.16 14.73
N ASN A 15 7.80 10.46 14.41
CA ASN A 15 6.99 10.94 13.29
C ASN A 15 7.57 10.48 11.94
N LYS A 16 8.91 10.39 11.81
CA LYS A 16 9.56 9.82 10.61
C LYS A 16 9.23 8.33 10.46
N VAL A 17 9.37 7.55 11.52
CA VAL A 17 9.02 6.11 11.54
C VAL A 17 7.57 5.92 11.12
N PHE A 18 6.65 6.67 11.73
CA PHE A 18 5.25 6.60 11.37
C PHE A 18 4.99 6.90 9.89
N ASN A 19 5.52 8.01 9.37
CA ASN A 19 5.32 8.38 7.97
C ASN A 19 5.90 7.33 7.02
N TYR A 20 7.09 6.80 7.32
CA TYR A 20 7.72 5.75 6.52
C TYR A 20 6.89 4.48 6.50
N ARG A 21 6.43 3.99 7.67
CA ARG A 21 5.58 2.80 7.75
C ARG A 21 4.25 3.00 7.03
N LEU A 22 3.65 4.19 7.12
CA LEU A 22 2.45 4.53 6.38
C LEU A 22 2.68 4.57 4.86
N SER A 23 3.83 5.10 4.41
CA SER A 23 4.21 5.10 2.99
C SER A 23 4.40 3.67 2.47
N ARG A 24 5.19 2.85 3.19
CA ARG A 24 5.43 1.45 2.86
C ARG A 24 4.13 0.63 2.79
N ALA A 25 3.19 0.84 3.72
CA ALA A 25 1.89 0.18 3.67
C ALA A 25 1.07 0.58 2.43
N ARG A 26 1.09 1.87 2.04
CA ARG A 26 0.45 2.32 0.79
C ARG A 26 1.10 1.68 -0.43
N GLN A 27 2.42 1.68 -0.49
CA GLN A 27 3.17 1.08 -1.59
C GLN A 27 2.79 -0.39 -1.78
N THR A 28 2.67 -1.18 -0.70
CA THR A 28 2.22 -2.58 -0.80
C THR A 28 0.81 -2.69 -1.40
N VAL A 29 -0.12 -1.85 -0.97
CA VAL A 29 -1.49 -1.84 -1.50
C VAL A 29 -1.52 -1.42 -2.97
N GLU A 30 -0.79 -0.36 -3.31
CA GLU A 30 -0.68 0.14 -4.69
C GLU A 30 -0.06 -0.93 -5.60
N CYS A 31 1.06 -1.55 -5.23
CA CYS A 31 1.64 -2.65 -6.00
C CYS A 31 0.64 -3.79 -6.24
N ALA A 32 -0.11 -4.20 -5.22
CA ALA A 32 -1.11 -5.26 -5.35
C ALA A 32 -2.23 -4.88 -6.35
N PHE A 33 -2.79 -3.67 -6.25
CA PHE A 33 -3.79 -3.20 -7.21
C PHE A 33 -3.21 -2.98 -8.61
N GLY A 34 -1.94 -2.61 -8.73
CA GLY A 34 -1.23 -2.51 -10.01
C GLY A 34 -1.15 -3.86 -10.73
N ILE A 35 -0.82 -4.92 -10.00
CA ILE A 35 -0.84 -6.29 -10.51
C ILE A 35 -2.25 -6.69 -10.96
N LEU A 36 -3.27 -6.42 -10.13
CA LEU A 36 -4.65 -6.74 -10.47
C LEU A 36 -5.15 -5.96 -11.70
N ALA A 37 -4.78 -4.69 -11.85
CA ALA A 37 -5.17 -3.86 -12.99
C ALA A 37 -4.44 -4.21 -14.29
N ALA A 38 -3.18 -4.65 -14.18
CA ALA A 38 -2.43 -5.20 -15.29
C ALA A 38 -3.12 -6.48 -15.82
N ARG A 39 -3.51 -7.38 -14.90
CA ARG A 39 -4.09 -8.70 -15.24
C ARG A 39 -5.56 -8.64 -15.66
N PHE A 40 -6.39 -7.87 -14.96
CA PHE A 40 -7.84 -7.84 -15.15
C PHE A 40 -8.31 -6.47 -15.64
N ARG A 41 -8.87 -6.44 -16.85
CA ARG A 41 -9.35 -5.22 -17.51
C ARG A 41 -10.43 -4.47 -16.71
N VAL A 42 -11.15 -5.15 -15.81
CA VAL A 42 -12.22 -4.58 -15.00
C VAL A 42 -11.75 -3.38 -14.15
N TYR A 43 -10.48 -3.37 -13.72
CA TYR A 43 -9.90 -2.29 -12.92
C TYR A 43 -9.46 -1.06 -13.70
N ARG A 44 -9.43 -1.13 -15.05
CA ARG A 44 -8.97 -0.03 -15.91
C ARG A 44 -10.05 1.02 -16.14
N ARG A 45 -11.27 0.80 -15.63
CA ARG A 45 -12.38 1.76 -15.70
C ARG A 45 -13.03 1.91 -14.32
N PRO A 46 -13.64 3.07 -14.03
CA PRO A 46 -14.46 3.22 -12.85
C PRO A 46 -15.57 2.15 -12.81
N PHE A 47 -15.90 1.69 -11.60
CA PHE A 47 -16.98 0.72 -11.41
C PHE A 47 -18.34 1.40 -11.55
N GLU A 48 -19.16 0.92 -12.49
CA GLU A 48 -20.56 1.34 -12.69
C GLU A 48 -21.53 0.37 -12.00
N CYS A 49 -21.20 -0.08 -10.80
CA CYS A 49 -22.01 -1.01 -10.02
C CYS A 49 -22.05 -0.63 -8.53
N LYS A 50 -22.90 -1.32 -7.75
CA LYS A 50 -23.02 -1.08 -6.31
C LYS A 50 -21.71 -1.44 -5.60
N VAL A 51 -21.41 -0.74 -4.49
CA VAL A 51 -20.22 -0.97 -3.66
C VAL A 51 -20.13 -2.44 -3.22
N ASP A 52 -21.26 -3.06 -2.87
CA ASP A 52 -21.30 -4.48 -2.50
C ASP A 52 -20.82 -5.37 -3.65
N THR A 53 -21.17 -5.06 -4.90
CA THR A 53 -20.71 -5.79 -6.07
C THR A 53 -19.21 -5.60 -6.29
N VAL A 54 -18.68 -4.40 -6.06
CA VAL A 54 -17.24 -4.12 -6.14
C VAL A 54 -16.45 -4.98 -5.16
N ASP A 55 -16.95 -5.16 -3.93
CA ASP A 55 -16.31 -6.04 -2.94
C ASP A 55 -16.23 -7.50 -3.43
N HIS A 56 -17.30 -8.01 -4.05
CA HIS A 56 -17.29 -9.34 -4.67
C HIS A 56 -16.32 -9.43 -5.84
N ILE A 57 -16.23 -8.40 -6.69
CA ILE A 57 -15.28 -8.35 -7.81
C ILE A 57 -13.85 -8.44 -7.28
N VAL A 58 -13.49 -7.63 -6.29
CA VAL A 58 -12.15 -7.61 -5.69
C VAL A 58 -11.79 -8.96 -5.08
N LYS A 59 -12.71 -9.58 -4.34
CA LYS A 59 -12.48 -10.92 -3.78
C LYS A 59 -12.29 -11.98 -4.88
N ALA A 60 -13.16 -11.97 -5.90
CA ALA A 60 -13.10 -12.91 -7.01
C ALA A 60 -11.79 -12.81 -7.79
N THR A 61 -11.32 -11.61 -8.09
CA THR A 61 -10.05 -11.39 -8.80
C THR A 61 -8.84 -11.77 -7.96
N CYS A 62 -8.86 -11.58 -6.64
CA CYS A 62 -7.81 -12.08 -5.74
C CYS A 62 -7.73 -13.62 -5.75
N VAL A 63 -8.87 -14.30 -5.65
CA VAL A 63 -8.93 -15.77 -5.72
C VAL A 63 -8.47 -16.26 -7.10
N LEU A 64 -8.94 -15.62 -8.18
CA LEU A 64 -8.58 -15.99 -9.54
C LEU A 64 -7.09 -15.75 -9.83
N HIS A 65 -6.53 -14.62 -9.36
CA HIS A 65 -5.10 -14.35 -9.47
C HIS A 65 -4.30 -15.48 -8.81
N ASN A 66 -4.61 -15.82 -7.55
CA ASN A 66 -3.91 -16.87 -6.82
C ASN A 66 -4.05 -18.24 -7.51
N PHE A 67 -5.22 -18.55 -8.05
CA PHE A 67 -5.46 -19.80 -8.78
C PHE A 67 -4.64 -19.88 -10.08
N LEU A 68 -4.59 -18.79 -10.85
CA LEU A 68 -3.84 -18.74 -12.11
C LEU A 68 -2.33 -18.73 -11.87
N SER A 69 -1.83 -18.01 -10.87
CA SER A 69 -0.42 -18.01 -10.50
C SER A 69 0.05 -19.40 -10.04
N ARG A 70 -0.79 -20.13 -9.28
CA ARG A 70 -0.47 -21.53 -8.91
C ARG A 70 -0.36 -22.44 -10.12
N LYS A 71 -1.19 -22.26 -11.16
CA LYS A 71 -1.11 -23.07 -12.37
C LYS A 71 0.14 -22.78 -13.19
N HIS A 72 0.58 -21.53 -13.25
CA HIS A 72 1.84 -21.17 -13.92
C HIS A 72 3.05 -21.80 -13.22
N ASN A 73 3.06 -21.79 -11.89
CA ASN A 73 4.15 -22.37 -11.08
C ASN A 73 4.17 -23.91 -11.06
N ILE A 74 3.16 -24.59 -11.61
CA ILE A 74 3.15 -26.07 -11.74
C ILE A 74 3.70 -26.49 -13.12
N THR A 75 3.75 -25.58 -14.09
CA THR A 75 4.21 -25.87 -15.46
C THR A 75 5.67 -25.53 -15.72
N GLU A 76 6.37 -24.91 -14.76
CA GLU A 76 7.74 -24.40 -14.95
C GLU A 76 8.61 -24.83 -13.75
N ASP A 77 9.12 -26.07 -13.80
CA ASP A 77 10.55 -26.24 -13.57
C ASP A 77 11.23 -25.58 -14.79
N ASP A 78 12.15 -24.64 -14.56
CA ASP A 78 12.87 -23.80 -15.54
C ASP A 78 12.10 -22.61 -16.18
N ASP A 79 12.11 -21.44 -15.53
CA ASP A 79 12.79 -20.24 -16.07
C ASP A 79 12.73 -19.04 -15.11
N GLU A 80 13.90 -18.53 -14.71
CA GLU A 80 14.09 -17.31 -13.91
C GLU A 80 13.84 -16.02 -14.72
N ASN A 81 12.69 -15.91 -15.39
CA ASN A 81 12.46 -14.76 -16.28
C ASN A 81 11.01 -14.30 -16.32
N ASP A 82 10.44 -14.01 -15.14
CA ASP A 82 9.20 -13.21 -15.07
C ASP A 82 9.57 -11.77 -15.43
N GLN A 83 9.64 -11.53 -16.73
CA GLN A 83 9.92 -10.25 -17.36
C GLN A 83 9.10 -9.18 -16.67
N HIS A 84 9.84 -8.18 -16.18
CA HIS A 84 9.39 -6.92 -15.66
C HIS A 84 8.36 -6.31 -16.63
N ASN A 85 7.10 -6.71 -16.49
CA ASN A 85 5.99 -6.12 -17.22
C ASN A 85 6.00 -4.67 -16.79
N SER A 86 6.45 -3.80 -17.68
CA SER A 86 6.49 -2.36 -17.49
C SER A 86 5.10 -1.95 -17.01
N PHE A 87 4.97 -1.77 -15.69
CA PHE A 87 3.72 -1.42 -15.05
C PHE A 87 3.39 -0.02 -15.54
N ASP A 88 2.61 0.02 -16.62
CA ASP A 88 2.01 1.24 -17.12
C ASP A 88 1.36 1.89 -15.90
N THR A 89 1.84 3.08 -15.56
CA THR A 89 1.77 3.71 -14.24
C THR A 89 0.36 4.27 -13.99
N GLN A 90 -0.65 3.41 -14.11
CA GLN A 90 -2.08 3.75 -14.07
C GLN A 90 -2.58 4.02 -12.66
N LEU A 91 -1.74 3.83 -11.63
CA LEU A 91 -2.05 4.25 -10.27
C LEU A 91 -1.68 5.71 -10.07
N ILE A 92 -2.66 6.56 -10.35
CA ILE A 92 -2.60 7.98 -10.03
C ILE A 92 -2.60 8.11 -8.51
N SER A 93 -1.70 8.93 -7.97
CA SER A 93 -1.71 9.27 -6.55
C SER A 93 -3.09 9.78 -6.13
N LEU A 94 -3.62 9.26 -5.02
CA LEU A 94 -4.91 9.71 -4.49
C LEU A 94 -4.92 11.23 -4.33
N ALA A 95 -5.92 11.89 -4.90
CA ALA A 95 -6.06 13.34 -4.81
C ALA A 95 -6.02 13.79 -3.34
N ALA A 96 -5.28 14.88 -3.08
CA ALA A 96 -5.17 15.42 -1.74
C ALA A 96 -6.55 15.90 -1.24
N ASN A 97 -7.16 15.13 -0.35
CA ASN A 97 -8.42 15.51 0.26
C ASN A 97 -8.18 16.62 1.29
N ARG A 98 -8.59 17.86 0.96
CA ARG A 98 -8.41 19.06 1.80
C ARG A 98 -9.49 19.26 2.87
N THR A 99 -10.32 18.24 3.13
CA THR A 99 -11.25 18.29 4.27
C THR A 99 -10.48 18.33 5.59
N ARG A 100 -11.01 19.07 6.57
CA ARG A 100 -10.50 19.03 7.94
C ARG A 100 -10.68 17.60 8.47
N SER A 101 -9.57 16.97 8.84
CA SER A 101 -9.63 15.67 9.51
C SER A 101 -10.30 15.83 10.87
N ALA A 102 -11.25 14.95 11.20
CA ALA A 102 -11.87 14.91 12.51
C ALA A 102 -10.81 14.68 13.60
N ASN A 103 -11.08 15.14 14.83
CA ASN A 103 -10.17 14.96 15.98
C ASN A 103 -9.80 13.48 16.20
N GLU A 104 -10.75 12.58 15.95
CA GLU A 104 -10.54 11.13 16.01
C GLU A 104 -9.46 10.63 15.03
N ALA A 105 -9.39 11.18 13.82
CA ALA A 105 -8.39 10.79 12.84
C ALA A 105 -6.96 11.13 13.30
N PHE A 106 -6.80 12.23 14.05
CA PHE A 106 -5.53 12.56 14.69
C PHE A 106 -5.21 11.59 15.82
N LEU A 107 -6.19 11.21 16.64
CA LEU A 107 -6.00 10.24 17.72
C LEU A 107 -5.57 8.87 17.18
N ILE A 108 -6.21 8.37 16.11
CA ILE A 108 -5.82 7.12 15.45
C ILE A 108 -4.38 7.20 14.97
N ARG A 109 -3.98 8.32 14.34
CA ARG A 109 -2.59 8.53 13.91
C ARG A 109 -1.61 8.50 15.08
N GLU A 110 -1.93 9.17 16.18
CA GLU A 110 -1.10 9.15 17.39
C GLU A 110 -0.99 7.74 17.98
N ASN A 111 -2.07 6.97 18.00
CA ASN A 111 -2.07 5.58 18.48
C ASN A 111 -1.14 4.71 17.62
N PHE A 112 -1.22 4.81 16.29
CA PHE A 112 -0.30 4.09 15.41
C PHE A 112 1.16 4.53 15.61
N LYS A 113 1.41 5.84 15.74
CA LYS A 113 2.77 6.35 16.04
C LYS A 113 3.31 5.75 17.33
N LYS A 114 2.53 5.78 18.41
CA LYS A 114 2.90 5.19 19.70
C LYS A 114 3.19 3.70 19.56
N TYR A 115 2.30 2.96 18.90
CA TYR A 115 2.49 1.52 18.69
C TYR A 115 3.77 1.22 17.89
N PHE A 116 4.02 1.89 16.77
CA PHE A 116 5.20 1.64 15.92
C PHE A 116 6.54 1.97 16.60
N ASN A 117 6.52 2.83 17.62
CA ASN A 117 7.69 3.15 18.43
C ASN A 117 7.72 2.41 19.77
N SER A 118 6.70 1.61 20.10
CA SER A 118 6.70 0.73 21.27
C SER A 118 7.57 -0.51 21.05
N GLN A 119 7.95 -1.18 22.14
CA GLN A 119 8.72 -2.41 22.08
C GLN A 119 8.06 -3.49 21.19
N LEU A 120 6.73 -3.63 21.23
CA LEU A 120 5.99 -4.63 20.47
C LEU A 120 5.83 -4.27 18.98
N GLY A 121 5.62 -2.99 18.67
CA GLY A 121 5.35 -2.55 17.31
C GLY A 121 6.58 -2.10 16.53
N SER A 122 7.72 -1.90 17.21
CA SER A 122 8.99 -1.57 16.59
C SER A 122 9.55 -2.73 15.77
N VAL A 123 10.21 -2.41 14.67
CA VAL A 123 10.85 -3.39 13.79
C VAL A 123 12.31 -3.05 13.60
N SER A 124 13.18 -4.06 13.53
CA SER A 124 14.65 -3.89 13.52
C SER A 124 15.13 -2.97 12.40
N TRP A 125 14.50 -3.01 11.23
CA TRP A 125 14.91 -2.26 10.05
C TRP A 125 14.44 -0.79 10.02
N GLN A 126 13.55 -0.35 10.92
CA GLN A 126 12.94 0.98 10.78
C GLN A 126 13.91 2.14 10.99
N GLN A 127 14.90 1.96 11.87
CA GLN A 127 15.94 2.97 12.13
C GLN A 127 16.77 3.23 10.87
N SER A 128 17.34 2.17 10.31
CA SER A 128 18.15 2.25 9.09
C SER A 128 17.33 2.72 7.88
N ALA A 129 16.05 2.35 7.80
CA ALA A 129 15.19 2.80 6.70
C ALA A 129 14.92 4.31 6.74
N VAL A 130 14.63 4.86 7.93
CA VAL A 130 14.42 6.30 8.13
C VAL A 130 15.71 7.10 7.89
N GLN A 131 16.86 6.59 8.31
CA GLN A 131 18.16 7.25 8.11
C GLN A 131 18.58 7.31 6.64
N ARG A 132 18.27 6.28 5.85
CA ARG A 132 18.55 6.23 4.41
C ARG A 132 17.72 7.20 3.58
N GLY A 133 16.74 7.89 4.19
CA GLY A 133 15.95 8.90 3.50
C GLY A 133 14.99 8.36 2.45
N HIS A 134 14.64 7.07 2.51
CA HIS A 134 13.55 6.53 1.69
C HIS A 134 12.23 7.13 2.20
N PHE A 135 11.78 8.21 1.56
CA PHE A 135 10.50 8.87 1.83
C PHE A 135 9.61 8.82 0.60
#